data_AF-A0A962X509-F1
#
_entry.id   AF-A0A962X509-F1
#
_cell.length_a   1.000
_cell.length_b   1.000
_cell.length_c   1.000
_cell.angle_alpha   90.00
_cell.angle_beta   90.00
_cell.angle_gamma   90.00
#
_symmetry.space_group_name_H-M   'P 1'
#
loop_
_entity.id
_entity.type
_entity.pdbx_description
1 polymer ?
#
loop_
_entity_poly.entity_id
_entity_poly.type
_entity_poly.pdbx_seq_one_letter_code
_entity_poly.pdbx_strand_id
1 'polypeptide(L)'
;MPLLIFALVLLGLFTIELMGPVQTHVIQPLTTAIAHVSAMVLQIFDPSVEAQGMVLRDTATGAAVNIQPGCNGVEALICVIAAMVATPASWKYRLISAGLGFAAIPAFRLKLSLWFSLEESPMCNEAQVPINRAVYEPA
;
A
#
# COMPACT_ATOMS: atom_id res chain seq x y z
N MET A 1 -6.69 -7.69 28.83
CA MET A 1 -7.09 -6.40 28.23
C MET A 1 -6.67 -6.37 26.76
N PRO A 2 -7.43 -6.98 25.85
CA PRO A 2 -7.06 -7.11 24.44
C PRO A 2 -6.89 -5.73 23.75
N LEU A 3 -7.68 -4.74 24.15
CA LEU A 3 -7.58 -3.38 23.63
C LEU A 3 -6.22 -2.70 23.92
N LEU A 4 -5.64 -2.93 25.11
CA LEU A 4 -4.33 -2.36 25.43
C LEU A 4 -3.23 -3.04 24.60
N ILE A 5 -3.31 -4.35 24.41
CA ILE A 5 -2.37 -5.09 23.57
C ILE A 5 -2.47 -4.59 22.13
N PHE A 6 -3.69 -4.43 21.61
CA PHE A 6 -3.94 -3.85 20.30
C PHE A 6 -3.28 -2.48 20.16
N ALA A 7 -3.59 -1.55 21.07
CA ALA A 7 -3.09 -0.18 21.01
C ALA A 7 -1.55 -0.12 21.09
N LEU A 8 -0.93 -0.91 21.98
CA LEU A 8 0.52 -0.95 22.13
C LEU A 8 1.23 -1.54 20.91
N VAL A 9 0.71 -2.65 20.37
CA VAL A 9 1.27 -3.28 19.16
C VAL A 9 1.09 -2.37 17.96
N LEU A 10 -0.09 -1.75 17.81
CA LEU A 10 -0.38 -0.82 16.72
C LEU A 10 0.58 0.38 16.76
N LEU A 11 0.69 1.05 17.91
CA LEU A 11 1.55 2.21 18.07
C LEU A 11 3.04 1.86 17.89
N GLY A 12 3.47 0.71 18.41
CA GLY A 12 4.84 0.22 18.24
C GLY A 12 5.17 -0.06 16.77
N LEU A 13 4.28 -0.73 16.04
CA LEU A 13 4.51 -1.04 14.63
C LEU A 13 4.46 0.21 13.74
N PHE A 14 3.53 1.15 13.99
CA PHE A 14 3.50 2.42 13.27
C PHE A 14 4.76 3.24 13.52
N THR A 15 5.19 3.36 14.78
CA THR A 15 6.42 4.11 15.08
C THR A 15 7.66 3.50 14.45
N ILE A 16 7.74 2.17 14.36
CA ILE A 16 8.81 1.46 13.64
C ILE A 16 8.71 1.71 12.13
N GLU A 17 7.52 1.65 11.55
CA GLU A 17 7.30 1.89 10.12
C GLU A 17 7.69 3.31 9.70
N LEU A 18 7.42 4.30 10.55
CA LEU A 18 7.80 5.71 10.36
C LEU A 18 9.32 5.97 10.50
N MET A 19 10.12 4.99 10.94
CA MET A 19 11.57 5.17 11.03
C MET A 19 12.21 5.16 9.64
N GLY A 20 12.99 6.20 9.32
CA GLY A 20 13.69 6.33 8.04
C GLY A 20 14.48 5.09 7.58
N PRO A 21 15.22 4.39 8.48
CA PRO A 21 15.90 3.15 8.11
C PRO A 21 14.94 2.02 7.69
N VAL A 22 13.77 1.91 8.33
CA VAL A 22 12.77 0.89 8.00
C VAL A 22 12.11 1.22 6.67
N GLN A 23 11.79 2.50 6.44
CA GLN A 23 11.25 2.93 5.15
C GLN A 23 12.20 2.59 4.01
N THR A 24 13.48 2.95 4.13
CA THR A 24 14.47 2.78 3.07
C THR A 24 14.90 1.33 2.83
N HIS A 25 15.05 0.53 3.90
CA HIS A 25 15.62 -0.82 3.79
C HIS A 25 14.57 -1.94 3.79
N VAL A 26 13.32 -1.65 4.17
CA VAL A 26 12.26 -2.66 4.25
C VAL A 26 11.08 -2.27 3.37
N ILE A 27 10.54 -1.06 3.55
CA ILE A 27 9.28 -0.67 2.90
C ILE A 27 9.47 -0.38 1.41
N GLN A 28 10.46 0.44 1.05
CA GLN A 28 10.79 0.78 -0.34
C GLN A 28 11.19 -0.43 -1.18
N PRO A 29 12.08 -1.36 -0.74
CA PRO A 29 12.41 -2.53 -1.53
C PRO A 29 11.22 -3.51 -1.65
N LEU A 30 10.40 -3.65 -0.61
CA LEU A 30 9.17 -4.44 -0.69
C LEU A 30 8.20 -3.84 -1.72
N THR A 31 7.98 -2.52 -1.66
CA THR A 31 7.11 -1.80 -2.60
C THR A 31 7.61 -1.92 -4.03
N THR A 32 8.93 -1.80 -4.24
CA THR A 32 9.57 -2.00 -5.54
C THR A 32 9.37 -3.42 -6.06
N ALA A 33 9.53 -4.44 -5.21
CA ALA A 33 9.30 -5.83 -5.60
C ALA A 33 7.84 -6.05 -6.01
N ILE A 34 6.88 -5.49 -5.27
CA ILE A 34 5.46 -5.55 -5.62
C ILE A 34 5.20 -4.86 -6.96
N ALA A 35 5.76 -3.67 -7.18
CA ALA A 35 5.62 -2.94 -8.45
C ALA A 35 6.12 -3.76 -9.64
N HIS A 36 7.27 -4.41 -9.51
CA HIS A 36 7.81 -5.31 -10.53
C HIS A 36 6.92 -6.53 -10.79
N VAL A 37 6.43 -7.19 -9.73
CA VAL A 37 5.51 -8.33 -9.88
C VAL A 37 4.21 -7.88 -10.55
N SER A 38 3.67 -6.73 -10.17
CA SER A 38 2.48 -6.14 -10.80
C SER A 38 2.71 -5.86 -12.28
N ALA A 39 3.85 -5.27 -12.64
CA ALA A 39 4.18 -5.05 -14.05
C ALA A 39 4.31 -6.37 -14.83
N MET A 40 4.94 -7.41 -14.27
CA MET A 40 5.03 -8.73 -14.92
C MET A 40 3.64 -9.32 -15.20
N VAL A 41 2.69 -9.17 -14.27
CA VAL A 41 1.30 -9.64 -14.47
C VAL A 41 0.59 -8.78 -15.51
N LEU A 42 0.75 -7.46 -15.49
CA LEU A 42 0.11 -6.55 -16.44
C LEU A 42 0.65 -6.72 -17.86
N GLN A 43 1.94 -7.03 -18.02
CA GLN A 43 2.58 -7.28 -19.32
C GLN A 43 1.97 -8.45 -20.10
N ILE A 44 1.25 -9.36 -19.43
CA ILE A 44 0.49 -10.42 -20.09
C ILE A 44 -0.66 -9.83 -20.94
N PHE A 45 -1.22 -8.70 -20.51
CA PHE A 45 -2.34 -8.02 -21.17
C PHE A 45 -1.88 -6.83 -22.02
N ASP A 46 -0.91 -6.06 -21.50
CA ASP A 46 -0.37 -4.87 -22.15
C ASP A 46 1.15 -4.83 -22.03
N PRO A 47 1.90 -5.13 -23.11
CA PRO A 47 3.36 -5.14 -23.08
C PRO A 47 3.99 -3.76 -22.91
N SER A 48 3.22 -2.67 -23.00
CA SER A 48 3.72 -1.30 -22.83
C SER A 48 3.94 -0.90 -21.36
N VAL A 49 3.49 -1.72 -20.40
CA VAL A 49 3.61 -1.46 -18.97
C VAL A 49 4.98 -1.90 -18.44
N GLU A 50 5.71 -0.98 -17.83
CA GLU A 50 7.01 -1.21 -17.21
C GLU A 50 7.03 -0.74 -15.75
N ALA A 51 7.82 -1.42 -14.91
CA ALA A 51 8.09 -0.97 -13.55
C ALA A 51 9.53 -0.44 -13.44
N GLN A 52 9.68 0.73 -12.81
CA GLN A 52 10.97 1.35 -12.49
C GLN A 52 10.97 1.77 -11.03
N GLY A 53 11.58 0.96 -10.16
CA GLY A 53 11.51 1.18 -8.72
C GLY A 53 10.08 1.04 -8.20
N MET A 54 9.56 2.07 -7.52
CA MET A 54 8.18 2.12 -7.01
C MET A 54 7.18 2.70 -8.02
N VAL A 55 7.62 2.96 -9.26
CA VAL A 55 6.80 3.57 -10.31
C VAL A 55 6.38 2.52 -11.33
N LEU A 56 5.09 2.42 -11.61
CA LEU A 56 4.56 1.75 -12.80
C LEU A 56 4.32 2.79 -13.90
N ARG A 57 4.76 2.51 -15.11
CA ARG A 57 4.64 3.40 -16.26
C ARG A 57 4.10 2.66 -17.46
N ASP A 58 3.22 3.31 -18.19
CA ASP A 58 2.82 2.96 -19.55
C ASP A 58 3.70 3.74 -20.54
N THR A 59 4.44 3.02 -21.37
CA THR A 59 5.35 3.59 -22.38
C THR A 59 4.64 4.07 -23.64
N ALA A 60 3.41 3.61 -23.91
CA ALA A 60 2.62 3.99 -25.06
C ALA A 60 1.83 5.30 -24.81
N THR A 61 1.22 5.44 -23.64
CA THR A 61 0.43 6.65 -23.29
C THR A 61 1.22 7.67 -22.50
N GLY A 62 2.30 7.24 -21.84
CA GLY A 62 3.06 8.08 -20.92
C GLY A 62 2.40 8.28 -19.55
N ALA A 63 1.40 7.49 -19.20
CA ALA A 63 0.86 7.48 -17.85
C ALA A 63 1.85 6.84 -16.88
N ALA A 64 2.02 7.41 -15.69
CA ALA A 64 2.85 6.82 -14.63
C ALA A 64 2.15 6.94 -13.27
N VAL A 65 2.34 5.93 -12.43
CA VAL A 65 1.83 5.86 -11.06
C VAL A 65 2.98 5.54 -10.13
N ASN A 66 3.25 6.43 -9.17
CA ASN A 66 4.23 6.21 -8.12
C ASN A 66 3.56 5.69 -6.84
N ILE A 67 4.03 4.56 -6.31
CA ILE A 67 3.47 3.97 -5.08
C ILE A 67 4.13 4.63 -3.86
N GLN A 68 3.44 5.62 -3.31
CA GLN A 68 3.89 6.36 -2.13
C GLN A 68 3.60 5.60 -0.80
N PRO A 69 4.30 5.98 0.30
CA PRO A 69 3.86 5.62 1.65
C PRO A 69 2.37 5.95 1.86
N GLY A 70 1.65 5.14 2.63
CA GLY A 70 0.19 5.20 2.74
C GLY A 70 -0.55 4.42 1.64
N CYS A 71 0.06 4.29 0.46
CA CYS A 71 -0.51 3.61 -0.70
C CYS A 71 0.06 2.21 -0.93
N ASN A 72 1.23 1.90 -0.35
CA ASN A 72 1.88 0.58 -0.44
C ASN A 72 1.16 -0.55 0.35
N GLY A 73 0.22 -0.20 1.23
CA GLY A 73 -0.61 -1.15 1.98
C GLY A 73 0.00 -1.65 3.29
N VAL A 74 1.14 -1.13 3.72
CA VAL A 74 1.85 -1.55 4.94
C VAL A 74 1.09 -1.13 6.20
N GLU A 75 0.52 0.07 6.24
CA GLU A 75 -0.27 0.58 7.37
C GLU A 75 -1.48 -0.31 7.65
N ALA A 76 -2.10 -0.77 6.56
CA ALA A 76 -3.24 -1.66 6.65
C ALA A 76 -2.84 -3.05 7.14
N LEU A 77 -1.69 -3.57 6.71
CA LEU A 77 -1.12 -4.80 7.22
C LEU A 77 -0.78 -4.70 8.72
N ILE A 78 -0.23 -3.56 9.17
CA ILE A 78 0.03 -3.28 10.59
C ILE A 78 -1.25 -3.37 11.41
N CYS A 79 -2.34 -2.76 10.96
CA CYS A 79 -3.65 -2.84 11.62
C CYS A 79 -4.14 -4.29 11.75
N VAL A 80 -4.01 -5.09 10.68
CA VAL A 80 -4.40 -6.51 10.68
C VAL A 80 -3.54 -7.30 11.67
N ILE A 81 -2.22 -7.11 11.66
CA ILE A 81 -1.29 -7.79 12.59
C ILE A 81 -1.63 -7.42 14.05
N ALA A 82 -1.83 -6.13 14.34
CA ALA A 82 -2.18 -5.68 15.68
C ALA A 82 -3.49 -6.31 16.16
N ALA A 83 -4.51 -6.37 15.30
CA ALA A 83 -5.77 -7.04 15.60
C ALA A 83 -5.58 -8.55 15.84
N MET A 84 -4.78 -9.23 15.01
CA MET A 84 -4.51 -10.66 15.15
C MET A 84 -3.76 -11.00 16.44
N VAL A 85 -2.84 -10.15 16.90
CA VAL A 85 -2.10 -10.33 18.16
C VAL A 85 -2.99 -10.05 19.37
N ALA A 86 -3.82 -9.01 19.28
CA ALA A 86 -4.71 -8.61 20.37
C ALA A 86 -5.87 -9.57 20.62
N THR A 87 -6.29 -10.33 19.61
CA THR A 87 -7.47 -11.20 19.70
C THR A 87 -7.08 -12.58 20.26
N PRO A 88 -7.57 -12.97 21.45
CA PRO A 88 -7.35 -14.31 22.00
C PRO A 88 -8.32 -15.29 21.32
N ALA A 89 -8.01 -15.71 20.11
CA ALA A 89 -8.84 -16.63 19.36
C ALA A 89 -8.03 -17.79 18.77
N SER A 90 -8.68 -18.93 18.54
CA SER A 90 -8.04 -20.05 17.85
C SER A 90 -7.58 -19.62 16.45
N TRP A 91 -6.53 -20.26 15.91
CA TRP A 91 -5.94 -19.90 14.62
C TRP A 91 -6.97 -19.78 13.47
N LYS A 92 -8.07 -20.52 13.54
CA LYS A 92 -9.19 -20.43 12.58
C LYS A 92 -9.80 -19.02 12.53
N TYR A 93 -10.13 -18.44 13.68
CA TYR A 93 -10.72 -17.09 13.74
C TYR A 93 -9.69 -15.99 13.46
N ARG A 94 -8.41 -16.24 13.75
CA ARG A 94 -7.32 -15.33 13.37
C ARG A 94 -7.17 -15.27 11.84
N LEU A 95 -7.31 -16.39 11.12
CA LEU A 95 -7.30 -16.41 9.66
C LEU A 95 -8.55 -15.77 9.05
N ILE A 96 -9.74 -16.00 9.64
CA ILE A 96 -10.99 -15.37 9.18
C ILE A 96 -10.91 -13.84 9.33
N SER A 97 -10.44 -13.36 10.48
CA SER A 97 -10.24 -11.92 10.70
C SER A 97 -9.16 -11.32 9.79
N ALA A 98 -8.08 -12.05 9.52
CA ALA A 98 -7.09 -11.65 8.53
C ALA A 98 -7.68 -11.53 7.12
N GLY A 99 -8.49 -12.52 6.71
CA GLY A 99 -9.18 -12.50 5.41
C GLY A 99 -10.19 -11.35 5.29
N LEU A 100 -10.98 -11.11 6.34
CA LEU A 100 -11.90 -9.96 6.41
C LEU A 100 -11.14 -8.63 6.36
N GLY A 101 -10.01 -8.53 7.07
CA GLY A 101 -9.13 -7.35 7.01
C GLY A 101 -8.59 -7.12 5.62
N PHE A 102 -8.06 -8.15 4.96
CA PHE A 102 -7.55 -8.08 3.59
C PHE A 102 -8.62 -7.61 2.60
N ALA A 103 -9.87 -8.06 2.73
CA ALA A 103 -10.97 -7.64 1.87
C ALA A 103 -11.46 -6.21 2.17
N ALA A 104 -11.41 -5.78 3.43
CA ALA A 104 -11.89 -4.45 3.85
C ALA A 104 -11.03 -3.30 3.30
N ILE A 105 -9.73 -3.53 3.13
CA ILE A 105 -8.75 -2.52 2.68
C ILE A 105 -9.02 -2.03 1.24
N PRO A 106 -9.11 -2.89 0.21
CA PRO A 106 -9.46 -2.46 -1.14
C PRO A 106 -10.89 -1.91 -1.21
N ALA A 107 -11.82 -2.44 -0.41
CA ALA A 107 -13.19 -1.95 -0.36
C ALA A 107 -13.28 -0.52 0.20
N PHE A 108 -12.50 -0.20 1.24
CA PHE A 108 -12.43 1.15 1.79
C PHE A 108 -11.82 2.13 0.78
N ARG A 109 -10.72 1.75 0.13
CA ARG A 109 -10.09 2.55 -0.94
C ARG A 109 -11.05 2.83 -2.09
N LEU A 110 -11.79 1.83 -2.56
CA LEU A 110 -12.77 1.99 -3.63
C LEU A 110 -13.90 2.92 -3.21
N LYS A 111 -14.48 2.73 -2.02
CA LYS A 111 -15.53 3.61 -1.49
C LYS A 111 -15.05 5.04 -1.29
N LEU A 112 -13.83 5.21 -0.79
CA LEU A 112 -13.22 6.51 -0.59
C LEU A 112 -12.97 7.21 -1.93
N SER A 113 -12.51 6.49 -2.96
CA SER A 113 -12.37 7.02 -4.33
C SER A 113 -13.72 7.40 -4.95
N LEU A 114 -14.76 6.60 -4.73
CA LEU A 114 -16.13 6.92 -5.15
C LEU A 114 -16.71 8.14 -4.40
N TRP A 115 -16.39 8.29 -3.11
CA TRP A 115 -16.74 9.47 -2.32
C TRP A 115 -15.98 10.72 -2.79
N PHE A 116 -14.66 10.62 -3.01
CA PHE A 116 -13.82 11.71 -3.53
C PHE A 116 -14.12 12.07 -4.98
N SER A 117 -14.68 11.16 -5.79
CA SER A 117 -15.20 11.51 -7.12
C SER A 117 -16.37 12.50 -7.06
N LEU A 118 -16.94 12.75 -5.87
CA LEU A 118 -17.95 13.79 -5.62
C LEU A 118 -17.35 15.09 -5.03
N GLU A 119 -16.07 15.09 -4.66
CA GLU A 119 -15.40 16.22 -4.01
C GLU A 119 -13.93 16.29 -4.46
N GLU A 120 -13.62 17.08 -5.49
CA GLU A 120 -12.29 17.19 -6.11
C GLU A 120 -11.19 17.43 -5.06
N SER A 121 -10.31 16.43 -4.86
CA SER A 121 -9.21 16.52 -3.88
C SER A 121 -7.85 16.12 -4.48
N PRO A 122 -6.77 16.87 -4.18
CA PRO A 122 -5.49 16.85 -4.90
C PRO A 122 -4.61 15.60 -4.73
N MET A 123 -4.88 14.69 -3.78
CA MET A 123 -3.94 13.60 -3.45
C MET A 123 -3.78 12.54 -4.56
N CYS A 124 -4.79 12.30 -5.41
CA CYS A 124 -4.64 11.40 -6.55
C CYS A 124 -3.86 12.02 -7.73
N ASN A 125 -3.82 13.36 -7.82
CA ASN A 125 -3.08 14.07 -8.86
C ASN A 125 -1.56 14.00 -8.61
N GLU A 126 -1.11 13.75 -7.38
CA GLU A 126 0.30 13.49 -7.04
C GLU A 126 0.70 12.01 -7.16
N ALA A 127 -0.26 11.08 -7.25
CA ALA A 127 0.03 9.69 -7.57
C ALA A 127 0.16 9.49 -9.10
N GLN A 128 -0.59 10.26 -9.88
CA GLN A 128 -0.51 10.34 -11.34
C GLN A 128 0.36 11.50 -11.80
N VAL A 129 1.67 11.38 -11.56
CA VAL A 129 2.62 12.42 -11.94
C VAL A 129 3.03 12.22 -13.41
N PRO A 130 3.13 13.28 -14.24
CA PRO A 130 3.72 13.16 -15.58
C PRO A 130 5.10 12.49 -15.49
N ILE A 131 5.43 11.59 -16.43
CA ILE A 131 6.59 10.66 -16.39
C ILE A 131 7.87 11.31 -15.86
N ASN A 132 8.12 12.54 -16.31
CA ASN A 132 9.28 13.37 -16.04
C ASN A 132 9.45 13.77 -14.56
N ARG A 133 8.40 13.76 -13.74
CA ARG A 133 8.49 13.97 -12.28
C ARG A 133 8.36 12.64 -11.51
N ALA A 134 7.66 11.63 -12.02
CA ALA A 134 7.60 10.29 -11.41
C ALA A 134 8.98 9.59 -11.32
N VAL A 135 9.88 9.83 -12.27
CA VAL A 135 11.23 9.21 -12.32
C VAL A 135 12.29 10.00 -11.51
N TYR A 136 12.03 11.25 -11.17
CA TYR A 136 13.03 12.19 -10.64
C TYR A 136 12.86 12.59 -9.17
N GLU A 137 11.86 12.09 -8.46
CA GLU A 137 11.78 12.25 -7.00
C GLU A 137 12.66 11.16 -6.35
N PRO A 138 13.84 11.49 -5.80
CA PRO A 138 14.55 10.55 -4.95
C PRO A 138 13.69 10.28 -3.71
N ALA A 139 13.68 9.00 -3.33
CA ALA A 139 13.03 8.50 -2.13
C ALA A 139 13.56 9.15 -0.84
#